data_AF-A0A2G7FZ81-F1
#
_entry.id   AF-A0A2G7FZ81-F1
#
_cell.length_a   1.000
_cell.length_b   1.000
_cell.length_c   1.000
_cell.angle_alpha   90.00
_cell.angle_beta   90.00
_cell.angle_gamma   90.00
#
_symmetry.space_group_name_H-M   'P 1'
#
loop_
_entity.id
_entity.type
_entity.pdbx_description
1 polymer ?
#
loop_
_entity_poly.entity_id
_entity_poly.type
_entity_poly.pdbx_seq_one_letter_code
_entity_poly.pdbx_strand_id
1 'polypeptide(L)'
;MSLDKLPNEILCLLPFYIDNIETFTNAASSCRRLRDCLHTAHPNTILRLAAASAPTFFSPHPHFLVTATARQVSDWALGNETRTLELREAFQGGIDSLYEFCLQHAGLTLEDIRRTHLARFSTINPLSDKIDKMAGNQWFATPDFWDGGVSEPYTIQTEADRATFQMIIYGELFGRSMDAFLQPEKNLPYFDIQTRIDYFTYCLPDWVCSSYPGFTRLPTGPYAPHLERPSEGDQVALHHILHCGRWRRMWAAAIRSVLGGDDAFTDEDEEDEHWRKRMLRNALQSQGLEGMQLVTLPVDKIDKEYVQKVRRMKEQIDQLNEPPRVEMLGKGTLTPVSFAPDPPHDVEIPCRNMWGPWTFNPDAASGTDSEEESDPDWELNLEVIEQ
;
A
#
# COMPACT_ATOMS: atom_id res chain seq x y z
N MET A 1 -32.70 -33.43 18.39
CA MET A 1 -33.45 -32.25 18.85
C MET A 1 -33.68 -31.38 17.63
N SER A 2 -34.88 -30.80 17.45
CA SER A 2 -35.18 -30.02 16.24
C SER A 2 -34.74 -28.56 16.42
N LEU A 3 -34.09 -27.98 15.42
CA LEU A 3 -33.48 -26.63 15.46
C LEU A 3 -34.51 -25.52 15.74
N ASP A 4 -35.75 -25.71 15.28
CA ASP A 4 -36.90 -24.83 15.53
C ASP A 4 -37.31 -24.77 17.02
N LYS A 5 -36.90 -25.74 17.83
CA LYS A 5 -37.22 -25.79 19.27
C LYS A 5 -36.15 -25.15 20.15
N LEU A 6 -34.99 -24.80 19.61
CA LEU A 6 -33.93 -24.14 20.37
C LEU A 6 -34.30 -22.68 20.63
N PRO A 7 -33.95 -22.07 21.78
CA PRO A 7 -34.09 -20.64 22.02
C PRO A 7 -33.21 -19.80 21.07
N ASN A 8 -33.58 -18.53 20.82
CA ASN A 8 -32.81 -17.66 19.93
C ASN A 8 -31.40 -17.41 20.45
N GLU A 9 -31.23 -17.35 21.77
CA GLU A 9 -29.95 -17.17 22.45
C GLU A 9 -28.97 -18.29 22.09
N ILE A 10 -29.46 -19.53 21.93
CA ILE A 10 -28.64 -20.66 21.50
C ILE A 10 -28.35 -20.58 20.00
N LEU A 11 -29.33 -20.14 19.20
CA LEU A 11 -29.14 -19.95 17.75
C LEU A 11 -28.11 -18.85 17.44
N CYS A 12 -28.02 -17.80 18.27
CA CYS A 12 -27.01 -16.74 18.12
C CYS A 12 -25.58 -17.23 18.42
N LEU A 13 -25.40 -18.40 19.03
CA LEU A 13 -24.07 -19.01 19.24
C LEU A 13 -23.62 -19.85 18.04
N LEU A 14 -24.52 -20.20 17.11
CA LEU A 14 -24.18 -20.99 15.92
C LEU A 14 -23.01 -20.45 15.10
N PRO A 15 -22.82 -19.12 14.89
CA PRO A 15 -21.69 -18.59 14.14
C PRO A 15 -20.32 -19.10 14.61
N PHE A 16 -20.16 -19.41 15.91
CA PHE A 16 -18.89 -19.93 16.47
C PHE A 16 -18.59 -21.38 16.08
N TYR A 17 -19.59 -22.10 15.59
CA TYR A 17 -19.50 -23.51 15.20
C TYR A 17 -19.64 -23.73 13.68
N ILE A 18 -19.77 -22.64 12.92
CA ILE A 18 -19.76 -22.68 11.46
C ILE A 18 -18.31 -22.62 11.01
N ASP A 19 -17.99 -23.41 10.00
CA ASP A 19 -16.63 -23.60 9.49
C ASP A 19 -16.13 -22.40 8.69
N ASN A 20 -17.00 -21.78 7.88
CA ASN A 20 -16.60 -20.72 6.97
C ASN A 20 -17.74 -19.75 6.57
N ILE A 21 -17.39 -18.68 5.86
CA ILE A 21 -18.34 -17.61 5.51
C ILE A 21 -19.42 -18.04 4.50
N GLU A 22 -19.13 -19.02 3.64
CA GLU A 22 -20.09 -19.54 2.68
C GLU A 22 -21.18 -20.34 3.39
N THR A 23 -20.79 -21.29 4.26
CA THR A 23 -21.72 -22.04 5.11
C THR A 23 -22.55 -21.10 5.98
N PHE A 24 -21.93 -20.03 6.53
CA PHE A 24 -22.63 -19.00 7.29
C PHE A 24 -23.72 -18.31 6.46
N THR A 25 -23.39 -17.91 5.23
CA THR A 25 -24.32 -17.22 4.33
C THR A 25 -25.45 -18.14 3.89
N ASN A 26 -25.16 -19.41 3.61
CA ASN A 26 -26.16 -20.43 3.29
C ASN A 26 -27.11 -20.69 4.47
N ALA A 27 -26.57 -20.79 5.69
CA ALA A 27 -27.36 -20.94 6.91
C ALA A 27 -28.29 -19.74 7.15
N ALA A 28 -27.77 -18.51 7.01
CA ALA A 28 -28.56 -17.28 7.14
C ALA A 28 -29.63 -17.13 6.04
N SER A 29 -29.43 -17.77 4.89
CA SER A 29 -30.39 -17.73 3.79
C SER A 29 -31.50 -18.77 3.89
N SER A 30 -31.34 -19.79 4.75
CA SER A 30 -32.27 -20.93 4.86
C SER A 30 -33.64 -20.57 5.45
N CYS A 31 -33.70 -19.74 6.49
CA CYS A 31 -34.96 -19.26 7.07
C CYS A 31 -34.80 -17.90 7.76
N ARG A 32 -35.92 -17.18 7.95
CA ARG A 32 -35.93 -15.84 8.57
C ARG A 32 -35.36 -15.86 9.98
N ARG A 33 -35.69 -16.88 10.78
CA ARG A 33 -35.23 -16.98 12.16
C ARG A 33 -33.71 -17.12 12.26
N LEU A 34 -33.11 -17.98 11.44
CA LEU A 34 -31.65 -18.13 11.39
C LEU A 34 -31.00 -16.87 10.83
N ARG A 35 -31.60 -16.25 9.81
CA ARG A 35 -31.16 -14.94 9.32
C ARG A 35 -31.04 -13.93 10.46
N ASP A 36 -32.13 -13.71 11.20
CA ASP A 36 -32.18 -12.71 12.25
C ASP A 36 -31.17 -13.00 13.36
N CYS A 37 -31.01 -14.27 13.76
CA CYS A 37 -30.01 -14.67 14.77
C CYS A 37 -28.57 -14.49 14.26
N LEU A 38 -28.26 -14.98 13.06
CA LEU A 38 -26.90 -14.94 12.50
C LEU A 38 -26.47 -13.52 12.13
N HIS A 39 -27.39 -12.63 11.75
CA HIS A 39 -27.08 -11.22 11.51
C HIS A 39 -26.59 -10.46 12.75
N THR A 40 -26.77 -11.02 13.95
CA THR A 40 -26.22 -10.47 15.19
C THR A 40 -24.79 -10.96 15.50
N ALA A 41 -24.20 -11.78 14.63
CA ALA A 41 -22.85 -12.29 14.81
C ALA A 41 -21.84 -11.14 14.98
N HIS A 42 -20.93 -11.33 15.94
CA HIS A 42 -19.89 -10.35 16.23
C HIS A 42 -18.98 -10.16 15.00
N PRO A 43 -18.53 -8.92 14.69
CA PRO A 43 -17.66 -8.67 13.53
C PRO A 43 -16.39 -9.53 13.50
N ASN A 44 -15.79 -9.83 14.65
CA ASN A 44 -14.63 -10.74 14.71
C ASN A 44 -14.99 -12.17 14.28
N THR A 45 -16.20 -12.66 14.60
CA THR A 45 -16.66 -13.97 14.14
C THR A 45 -16.79 -14.02 12.62
N ILE A 46 -17.35 -12.97 12.01
CA ILE A 46 -17.44 -12.86 10.55
C ILE A 46 -16.04 -12.79 9.91
N LEU A 47 -15.10 -12.05 10.51
CA LEU A 47 -13.72 -12.00 10.03
C LEU A 47 -13.05 -13.38 10.06
N ARG A 48 -13.22 -14.15 11.14
CA ARG A 48 -12.70 -15.53 11.23
C ARG A 48 -13.33 -16.48 10.21
N LEU A 49 -14.63 -16.33 9.97
CA LEU A 49 -15.32 -17.10 8.94
C LEU A 49 -14.81 -16.73 7.53
N ALA A 50 -14.50 -15.45 7.29
CA ALA A 50 -13.90 -14.98 6.04
C ALA A 50 -12.46 -15.50 5.88
N ALA A 51 -11.67 -15.47 6.96
CA ALA A 51 -10.32 -16.03 7.04
C ALA A 51 -10.29 -17.52 6.66
N ALA A 52 -11.26 -18.30 7.14
CA ALA A 52 -11.40 -19.71 6.80
C ALA A 52 -11.69 -19.99 5.31
N SER A 53 -12.13 -18.98 4.54
CA SER A 53 -12.27 -19.06 3.08
C SER A 53 -11.31 -18.15 2.31
N ALA A 54 -10.29 -17.60 2.98
CA ALA A 54 -9.44 -16.55 2.41
C ALA A 54 -8.79 -16.92 1.07
N PRO A 55 -8.19 -18.12 0.91
CA PRO A 55 -7.54 -18.50 -0.35
C PRO A 55 -8.48 -18.56 -1.57
N THR A 56 -9.79 -18.69 -1.35
CA THR A 56 -10.78 -18.86 -2.43
C THR A 56 -11.53 -17.57 -2.74
N PHE A 57 -12.03 -16.86 -1.73
CA PHE A 57 -12.89 -15.68 -1.95
C PHE A 57 -12.17 -14.35 -1.73
N PHE A 58 -11.08 -14.36 -0.96
CA PHE A 58 -10.38 -13.16 -0.50
C PHE A 58 -8.93 -13.12 -1.03
N SER A 59 -8.78 -13.39 -2.32
CA SER A 59 -7.49 -13.34 -3.01
C SER A 59 -7.10 -11.92 -3.46
N PRO A 60 -5.80 -11.60 -3.53
CA PRO A 60 -4.66 -12.41 -3.08
C PRO A 60 -4.60 -12.46 -1.55
N HIS A 61 -4.46 -13.67 -1.02
CA HIS A 61 -4.28 -13.89 0.42
C HIS A 61 -2.80 -13.63 0.78
N PRO A 62 -2.49 -13.00 1.94
CA PRO A 62 -3.42 -12.44 2.94
C PRO A 62 -3.85 -10.98 2.66
N HIS A 63 -3.25 -10.33 1.67
CA HIS A 63 -3.35 -8.91 1.37
C HIS A 63 -4.77 -8.35 1.31
N PHE A 64 -5.73 -9.09 0.75
CA PHE A 64 -7.11 -8.61 0.65
C PHE A 64 -7.77 -8.38 2.02
N LEU A 65 -7.63 -9.34 2.95
CA LEU A 65 -8.22 -9.21 4.28
C LEU A 65 -7.46 -8.22 5.15
N VAL A 66 -6.13 -8.15 5.01
CA VAL A 66 -5.32 -7.09 5.64
C VAL A 66 -5.82 -5.72 5.18
N THR A 67 -6.03 -5.52 3.88
CA THR A 67 -6.57 -4.27 3.34
C THR A 67 -7.91 -3.89 3.95
N ALA A 68 -8.82 -4.86 4.11
CA ALA A 68 -10.15 -4.61 4.69
C ALA A 68 -10.12 -4.24 6.19
N THR A 69 -9.03 -4.55 6.90
CA THR A 69 -8.96 -4.48 8.37
C THR A 69 -7.83 -3.59 8.91
N ALA A 70 -6.86 -3.22 8.08
CA ALA A 70 -5.68 -2.44 8.44
C ALA A 70 -6.02 -1.12 9.15
N ARG A 71 -7.08 -0.43 8.72
CA ARG A 71 -7.53 0.80 9.38
C ARG A 71 -7.92 0.59 10.84
N GLN A 72 -8.62 -0.52 11.13
CA GLN A 72 -9.09 -0.80 12.49
C GLN A 72 -7.94 -1.12 13.44
N VAL A 73 -6.94 -1.87 12.98
CA VAL A 73 -5.75 -2.17 13.79
C VAL A 73 -4.87 -0.94 13.98
N SER A 74 -4.79 -0.08 12.96
CA SER A 74 -4.15 1.24 13.07
C SER A 74 -4.85 2.11 14.11
N ASP A 75 -6.18 2.29 14.01
CA ASP A 75 -6.98 3.06 14.95
C ASP A 75 -6.87 2.49 16.38
N TRP A 76 -6.73 1.17 16.53
CA TRP A 76 -6.54 0.52 17.83
C TRP A 76 -5.16 0.81 18.46
N ALA A 77 -4.10 0.87 17.65
CA ALA A 77 -2.72 1.07 18.09
C ALA A 77 -2.35 2.55 18.28
N LEU A 78 -2.90 3.44 17.44
CA LEU A 78 -2.52 4.84 17.37
C LEU A 78 -2.71 5.58 18.72
N GLY A 79 -1.68 6.30 19.14
CA GLY A 79 -1.68 7.06 20.40
C GLY A 79 -1.46 6.21 21.66
N ASN A 80 -1.14 4.92 21.52
CA ASN A 80 -0.75 4.05 22.64
C ASN A 80 0.58 3.36 22.35
N GLU A 81 1.61 3.67 23.15
CA GLU A 81 2.97 3.17 22.93
C GLU A 81 3.09 1.64 22.99
N THR A 82 2.42 1.00 23.96
CA THR A 82 2.43 -0.48 24.09
C THR A 82 1.79 -1.14 22.88
N ARG A 83 0.64 -0.64 22.44
CA ARG A 83 -0.07 -1.19 21.27
C ARG A 83 0.66 -0.90 19.96
N THR A 84 1.33 0.24 19.87
CA THR A 84 2.19 0.57 18.73
C THR A 84 3.37 -0.39 18.67
N LEU A 85 3.96 -0.75 19.82
CA LEU A 85 5.00 -1.77 19.87
C LEU A 85 4.48 -3.13 19.41
N GLU A 86 3.31 -3.56 19.88
CA GLU A 86 2.67 -4.82 19.43
C GLU A 86 2.41 -4.84 17.92
N LEU A 87 1.95 -3.72 17.34
CA LEU A 87 1.78 -3.58 15.88
C LEU A 87 3.12 -3.68 15.14
N ARG A 88 4.18 -3.07 15.67
CA ARG A 88 5.53 -3.15 15.07
C ARG A 88 6.10 -4.57 15.14
N GLU A 89 5.90 -5.28 16.25
CA GLU A 89 6.26 -6.69 16.37
C GLU A 89 5.51 -7.55 15.35
N ALA A 90 4.23 -7.24 15.08
CA ALA A 90 3.48 -7.89 14.02
C ALA A 90 4.06 -7.59 12.63
N PHE A 91 4.47 -6.34 12.35
CA PHE A 91 5.16 -6.01 11.08
C PHE A 91 6.42 -6.84 10.91
N GLN A 92 7.24 -6.96 11.96
CA GLN A 92 8.50 -7.69 11.96
C GLN A 92 8.37 -9.17 11.58
N GLY A 93 7.20 -9.79 11.83
CA GLY A 93 6.89 -11.15 11.38
C GLY A 93 6.42 -11.25 9.93
N GLY A 94 6.35 -10.14 9.20
CA GLY A 94 5.92 -10.05 7.81
C GLY A 94 4.42 -9.91 7.61
N ILE A 95 3.98 -9.96 6.35
CA ILE A 95 2.56 -9.74 5.99
C ILE A 95 1.62 -10.77 6.63
N ASP A 96 2.08 -12.01 6.81
CA ASP A 96 1.31 -13.07 7.47
C ASP A 96 1.12 -12.78 8.97
N SER A 97 2.13 -12.24 9.63
CA SER A 97 2.02 -11.85 11.04
C SER A 97 1.12 -10.62 11.21
N LEU A 98 1.18 -9.66 10.28
CA LEU A 98 0.21 -8.56 10.24
C LEU A 98 -1.22 -9.07 10.00
N TYR A 99 -1.39 -10.10 9.18
CA TYR A 99 -2.69 -10.72 8.98
C TYR A 99 -3.24 -11.38 10.24
N GLU A 100 -2.44 -12.19 10.94
CA GLU A 100 -2.85 -12.76 12.23
C GLU A 100 -3.17 -11.69 13.27
N PHE A 101 -2.40 -10.60 13.29
CA PHE A 101 -2.68 -9.43 14.12
C PHE A 101 -4.04 -8.79 13.78
N CYS A 102 -4.37 -8.67 12.49
CA CYS A 102 -5.69 -8.22 12.05
C CYS A 102 -6.82 -9.15 12.54
N LEU A 103 -6.62 -10.47 12.53
CA LEU A 103 -7.63 -11.42 13.05
C LEU A 103 -7.88 -11.28 14.56
N GLN A 104 -6.89 -10.79 15.31
CA GLN A 104 -6.98 -10.61 16.75
C GLN A 104 -7.63 -9.28 17.14
N HIS A 105 -7.33 -8.20 16.41
CA HIS A 105 -7.68 -6.84 16.81
C HIS A 105 -8.76 -6.16 15.96
N ALA A 106 -9.14 -6.74 14.82
CA ALA A 106 -10.18 -6.20 13.95
C ALA A 106 -11.46 -7.05 13.91
N GLY A 107 -12.46 -6.49 13.24
CA GLY A 107 -13.68 -7.19 12.87
C GLY A 107 -14.10 -6.85 11.44
N LEU A 108 -15.00 -7.64 10.90
CA LEU A 108 -15.55 -7.43 9.57
C LEU A 108 -17.06 -7.60 9.62
N THR A 109 -17.82 -6.74 8.96
CA THR A 109 -19.25 -6.98 8.76
C THR A 109 -19.48 -7.57 7.36
N LEU A 110 -20.65 -8.18 7.13
CA LEU A 110 -21.05 -8.58 5.78
C LEU A 110 -21.10 -7.39 4.82
N GLU A 111 -21.39 -6.19 5.33
CA GLU A 111 -21.40 -4.98 4.52
C GLU A 111 -19.99 -4.53 4.15
N ASP A 112 -19.02 -4.66 5.06
CA ASP A 112 -17.61 -4.42 4.74
C ASP A 112 -17.09 -5.39 3.68
N ILE A 113 -17.49 -6.68 3.74
CA ILE A 113 -17.16 -7.67 2.70
C ILE A 113 -17.72 -7.22 1.34
N ARG A 114 -19.00 -6.81 1.29
CA ARG A 114 -19.62 -6.34 0.04
C ARG A 114 -18.93 -5.08 -0.49
N ARG A 115 -18.68 -4.09 0.37
CA ARG A 115 -17.99 -2.85 0.01
C ARG A 115 -16.62 -3.15 -0.57
N THR A 116 -15.82 -3.97 0.09
CA THR A 116 -14.46 -4.32 -0.35
C THR A 116 -14.49 -5.14 -1.64
N HIS A 117 -15.45 -6.05 -1.79
CA HIS A 117 -15.65 -6.80 -3.03
C HIS A 117 -16.05 -5.90 -4.21
N LEU A 118 -16.96 -4.94 -4.00
CA LEU A 118 -17.31 -3.95 -5.04
C LEU A 118 -16.10 -3.08 -5.41
N ALA A 119 -15.32 -2.68 -4.40
CA ALA A 119 -14.10 -1.91 -4.61
C ALA A 119 -13.03 -2.65 -5.44
N ARG A 120 -13.05 -3.99 -5.44
CA ARG A 120 -12.20 -4.80 -6.31
C ARG A 120 -12.38 -4.40 -7.78
N PHE A 121 -13.62 -4.24 -8.23
CA PHE A 121 -13.91 -3.91 -9.64
C PHE A 121 -13.83 -2.42 -9.95
N SER A 122 -14.14 -1.56 -8.99
CA SER A 122 -14.19 -0.11 -9.21
C SER A 122 -12.86 0.60 -8.98
N THR A 123 -12.00 0.05 -8.12
CA THR A 123 -10.79 0.73 -7.63
C THR A 123 -9.56 -0.16 -7.73
N ILE A 124 -9.57 -1.34 -7.12
CA ILE A 124 -8.36 -2.17 -6.99
C ILE A 124 -7.89 -2.68 -8.36
N ASN A 125 -8.74 -3.35 -9.14
CA ASN A 125 -8.34 -3.88 -10.44
C ASN A 125 -7.96 -2.75 -11.44
N PRO A 126 -8.70 -1.63 -11.54
CA PRO A 126 -8.25 -0.49 -12.35
C PRO A 126 -6.92 0.11 -11.88
N LEU A 127 -6.64 0.14 -10.58
CA LEU A 127 -5.35 0.60 -10.06
C LEU A 127 -4.23 -0.38 -10.42
N SER A 128 -4.48 -1.68 -10.27
CA SER A 128 -3.54 -2.73 -10.68
C SER A 128 -3.18 -2.65 -12.16
N ASP A 129 -4.18 -2.47 -13.05
CA ASP A 129 -3.93 -2.26 -14.48
C ASP A 129 -3.06 -1.02 -14.77
N LYS A 130 -3.25 0.07 -14.00
CA LYS A 130 -2.41 1.27 -14.11
C LYS A 130 -0.97 1.00 -13.65
N ILE A 131 -0.80 0.25 -12.56
CA ILE A 131 0.51 -0.15 -12.03
C ILE A 131 1.21 -1.13 -12.97
N ASP A 132 0.49 -2.07 -13.58
CA ASP A 132 1.04 -3.02 -14.55
C ASP A 132 1.61 -2.30 -15.78
N LYS A 133 0.99 -1.18 -16.17
CA LYS A 133 1.50 -0.27 -17.20
C LYS A 133 2.63 0.63 -16.72
N MET A 134 2.96 0.69 -15.43
CA MET A 134 4.06 1.49 -14.89
C MET A 134 5.30 0.65 -14.59
N ALA A 135 5.13 -0.58 -14.09
CA ALA A 135 6.22 -1.39 -13.57
C ALA A 135 6.02 -2.90 -13.76
N GLY A 136 4.93 -3.33 -14.40
CA GLY A 136 4.56 -4.74 -14.56
C GLY A 136 4.76 -5.29 -15.97
N ASN A 137 4.13 -6.41 -16.26
CA ASN A 137 4.25 -7.15 -17.52
C ASN A 137 3.77 -6.34 -18.73
N GLN A 138 2.68 -5.58 -18.60
CA GLN A 138 2.21 -4.71 -19.68
C GLN A 138 3.23 -3.61 -20.00
N TRP A 139 3.91 -3.10 -18.99
CA TRP A 139 4.96 -2.10 -19.19
C TRP A 139 6.14 -2.68 -19.98
N PHE A 140 6.67 -3.83 -19.58
CA PHE A 140 7.74 -4.52 -20.31
C PHE A 140 7.38 -4.93 -21.73
N ALA A 141 6.11 -5.23 -21.98
CA ALA A 141 5.63 -5.61 -23.30
C ALA A 141 5.50 -4.41 -24.28
N THR A 142 5.82 -3.19 -23.84
CA THR A 142 5.77 -2.00 -24.72
C THR A 142 6.82 -2.15 -25.83
N PRO A 143 6.45 -1.99 -27.12
CA PRO A 143 7.41 -1.99 -28.22
C PRO A 143 8.51 -0.95 -28.00
N ASP A 144 9.73 -1.25 -28.46
CA ASP A 144 10.88 -0.36 -28.35
C ASP A 144 11.17 0.07 -26.90
N PHE A 145 10.92 -0.83 -25.93
CA PHE A 145 11.00 -0.53 -24.49
C PHE A 145 12.31 0.19 -24.10
N TRP A 146 13.45 -0.32 -24.55
CA TRP A 146 14.77 0.28 -24.29
C TRP A 146 15.12 1.42 -25.25
N ASP A 147 14.38 1.55 -26.35
CA ASP A 147 14.66 2.43 -27.48
C ASP A 147 13.65 3.60 -27.59
N GLY A 148 13.08 4.02 -26.46
CA GLY A 148 12.20 5.19 -26.36
C GLY A 148 10.69 4.90 -26.37
N GLY A 149 10.28 3.63 -26.39
CA GLY A 149 8.89 3.22 -26.24
C GLY A 149 8.28 3.55 -24.87
N VAL A 150 9.12 3.70 -23.84
CA VAL A 150 8.73 4.18 -22.50
C VAL A 150 9.65 5.30 -22.03
N SER A 151 9.15 6.17 -21.15
CA SER A 151 9.90 7.34 -20.65
C SER A 151 11.02 6.98 -19.66
N GLU A 152 10.87 5.88 -18.91
CA GLU A 152 11.70 5.55 -17.75
C GLU A 152 12.04 4.05 -17.70
N PRO A 153 12.59 3.44 -18.78
CA PRO A 153 12.76 1.98 -18.86
C PRO A 153 13.65 1.46 -17.72
N TYR A 154 13.24 0.34 -17.13
CA TYR A 154 13.95 -0.27 -16.01
C TYR A 154 13.64 -1.76 -15.88
N THR A 155 14.59 -2.54 -15.36
CA THR A 155 14.37 -3.97 -15.06
C THR A 155 13.81 -4.12 -13.63
N ILE A 156 12.49 -4.09 -13.51
CA ILE A 156 11.73 -4.25 -12.27
C ILE A 156 11.02 -5.60 -12.23
N GLN A 157 11.12 -6.34 -11.14
CA GLN A 157 10.25 -7.50 -10.89
C GLN A 157 9.04 -7.05 -10.06
N THR A 158 7.86 -6.94 -10.70
CA THR A 158 6.63 -6.45 -10.04
C THR A 158 5.46 -7.39 -10.26
N GLU A 159 4.77 -7.74 -9.18
CA GLU A 159 3.41 -8.28 -9.23
C GLU A 159 2.41 -7.14 -8.99
N ALA A 160 1.76 -6.65 -10.05
CA ALA A 160 0.96 -5.42 -10.01
C ALA A 160 -0.20 -5.49 -8.98
N ASP A 161 -0.86 -6.64 -8.86
CA ASP A 161 -1.90 -6.86 -7.85
C ASP A 161 -1.32 -6.71 -6.43
N ARG A 162 -0.17 -7.33 -6.15
CA ARG A 162 0.47 -7.27 -4.84
C ARG A 162 0.89 -5.85 -4.49
N ALA A 163 1.53 -5.14 -5.41
CA ALA A 163 1.89 -3.73 -5.25
C ALA A 163 0.66 -2.85 -4.96
N THR A 164 -0.45 -3.09 -5.69
CA THR A 164 -1.72 -2.39 -5.46
C THR A 164 -2.20 -2.53 -4.01
N PHE A 165 -2.25 -3.76 -3.51
CA PHE A 165 -2.67 -3.99 -2.12
C PHE A 165 -1.71 -3.39 -1.12
N GLN A 166 -0.39 -3.50 -1.33
CA GLN A 166 0.61 -2.92 -0.44
C GLN A 166 0.46 -1.40 -0.30
N MET A 167 0.19 -0.68 -1.40
CA MET A 167 -0.07 0.76 -1.36
C MET A 167 -1.35 1.11 -0.59
N ILE A 168 -2.41 0.32 -0.79
CA ILE A 168 -3.66 0.53 -0.06
C ILE A 168 -3.48 0.24 1.43
N ILE A 169 -2.82 -0.87 1.78
CA ILE A 169 -2.54 -1.27 3.17
C ILE A 169 -1.74 -0.18 3.88
N TYR A 170 -0.69 0.37 3.25
CA TYR A 170 0.05 1.51 3.81
C TYR A 170 -0.91 2.67 4.12
N GLY A 171 -1.77 3.05 3.17
CA GLY A 171 -2.74 4.13 3.37
C GLY A 171 -3.78 3.84 4.48
N GLU A 172 -4.23 2.58 4.58
CA GLU A 172 -5.12 2.16 5.66
C GLU A 172 -4.42 2.21 7.03
N LEU A 173 -3.14 1.83 7.10
CA LEU A 173 -2.35 1.85 8.31
C LEU A 173 -1.98 3.28 8.75
N PHE A 174 -1.54 4.14 7.84
CA PHE A 174 -0.86 5.39 8.23
C PHE A 174 -1.62 6.66 7.86
N GLY A 175 -2.73 6.56 7.11
CA GLY A 175 -3.51 7.73 6.72
C GLY A 175 -4.00 8.60 7.88
N ARG A 176 -4.27 8.01 9.05
CA ARG A 176 -4.65 8.74 10.27
C ARG A 176 -3.54 9.61 10.83
N SER A 177 -2.29 9.18 10.71
CA SER A 177 -1.14 9.98 11.11
C SER A 177 -1.08 11.31 10.37
N MET A 178 -1.60 11.36 9.13
CA MET A 178 -1.66 12.60 8.34
C MET A 178 -2.55 13.66 9.00
N ASP A 179 -3.63 13.26 9.70
CA ASP A 179 -4.56 14.19 10.34
C ASP A 179 -3.84 15.08 11.38
N ALA A 180 -2.80 14.57 12.05
CA ALA A 180 -2.00 15.32 13.02
C ALA A 180 -1.24 16.51 12.38
N PHE A 181 -0.88 16.40 11.11
CA PHE A 181 -0.17 17.44 10.38
C PHE A 181 -1.11 18.38 9.63
N LEU A 182 -2.30 17.91 9.27
CA LEU A 182 -3.35 18.74 8.68
C LEU A 182 -4.10 19.59 9.71
N GLN A 183 -4.06 19.19 10.99
CA GLN A 183 -4.76 19.84 12.11
C GLN A 183 -3.83 19.98 13.33
N PRO A 184 -2.72 20.74 13.20
CA PRO A 184 -1.71 20.85 14.25
C PRO A 184 -2.27 21.37 15.58
N GLU A 185 -3.32 22.20 15.55
CA GLU A 185 -3.99 22.74 16.72
C GLU A 185 -4.66 21.67 17.60
N LYS A 186 -4.95 20.50 17.05
CA LYS A 186 -5.61 19.40 17.77
C LYS A 186 -4.66 18.47 18.50
N ASN A 187 -3.35 18.57 18.26
CA ASN A 187 -2.33 17.70 18.87
C ASN A 187 -2.68 16.21 18.75
N LEU A 188 -3.11 15.77 17.56
CA LEU A 188 -3.50 14.38 17.33
C LEU A 188 -2.27 13.46 17.35
N PRO A 189 -2.42 12.20 17.79
CA PRO A 189 -1.33 11.23 17.74
C PRO A 189 -1.00 10.84 16.29
N TYR A 190 0.25 10.45 16.06
CA TYR A 190 0.73 9.92 14.78
C TYR A 190 1.78 8.82 15.03
N PHE A 191 1.92 7.89 14.08
CA PHE A 191 2.99 6.90 14.11
C PHE A 191 4.33 7.53 13.72
N ASP A 192 5.39 7.17 14.45
CA ASP A 192 6.74 7.63 14.17
C ASP A 192 7.27 7.07 12.83
N ILE A 193 8.40 7.63 12.39
CA ILE A 193 9.05 7.25 11.13
C ILE A 193 9.44 5.76 11.15
N GLN A 194 9.97 5.28 12.27
CA GLN A 194 10.41 3.89 12.39
C GLN A 194 9.26 2.89 12.23
N THR A 195 8.07 3.18 12.77
CA THR A 195 6.89 2.32 12.61
C THR A 195 6.51 2.16 11.15
N ARG A 196 6.60 3.23 10.35
CA ARG A 196 6.26 3.20 8.91
C ARG A 196 7.34 2.47 8.10
N ILE A 197 8.60 2.69 8.42
CA ILE A 197 9.72 1.98 7.80
C ILE A 197 9.65 0.48 8.14
N ASP A 198 9.27 0.10 9.37
CA ASP A 198 9.12 -1.31 9.76
C ASP A 198 8.08 -2.01 8.87
N TYR A 199 6.98 -1.34 8.50
CA TYR A 199 6.03 -1.88 7.53
C TYR A 199 6.68 -2.16 6.17
N PHE A 200 7.31 -1.15 5.54
CA PHE A 200 7.97 -1.34 4.24
C PHE A 200 9.09 -2.38 4.30
N THR A 201 9.79 -2.45 5.41
CA THR A 201 10.89 -3.39 5.60
C THR A 201 10.36 -4.81 5.64
N TYR A 202 9.47 -5.11 6.59
CA TYR A 202 9.16 -6.50 6.92
C TYR A 202 7.88 -7.00 6.22
N CYS A 203 6.91 -6.14 5.92
CA CYS A 203 5.68 -6.55 5.23
C CYS A 203 5.81 -6.55 3.70
N LEU A 204 6.89 -5.99 3.16
CA LEU A 204 7.17 -5.91 1.73
C LEU A 204 8.60 -6.40 1.50
N PRO A 205 8.82 -7.72 1.52
CA PRO A 205 10.16 -8.25 1.41
C PRO A 205 10.75 -7.96 0.04
N ASP A 206 12.04 -7.64 0.05
CA ASP A 206 12.82 -7.34 -1.15
C ASP A 206 14.25 -7.87 -1.04
N TRP A 207 14.79 -8.40 -2.14
CA TRP A 207 16.14 -8.91 -2.25
C TRP A 207 17.23 -7.84 -1.99
N VAL A 208 16.97 -6.56 -2.27
CA VAL A 208 17.94 -5.47 -2.02
C VAL A 208 18.02 -5.05 -0.55
N CYS A 209 16.99 -5.35 0.24
CA CYS A 209 16.90 -4.92 1.62
C CYS A 209 17.95 -5.61 2.49
N SER A 210 18.97 -4.83 2.85
CA SER A 210 20.22 -5.38 3.39
C SER A 210 20.68 -4.70 4.66
N SER A 211 20.56 -3.36 4.75
CA SER A 211 20.88 -2.59 5.95
C SER A 211 20.46 -1.12 5.83
N TYR A 212 19.94 -0.53 6.91
CA TYR A 212 19.77 0.92 7.11
C TYR A 212 19.77 1.21 8.62
N PRO A 213 19.92 2.47 9.09
CA PRO A 213 19.83 2.78 10.52
C PRO A 213 18.50 2.30 11.12
N GLY A 214 18.56 1.39 12.09
CA GLY A 214 17.37 0.76 12.69
C GLY A 214 16.99 -0.60 12.08
N PHE A 215 17.56 -0.99 10.93
CA PHE A 215 17.39 -2.33 10.37
C PHE A 215 17.99 -3.38 11.27
N THR A 216 17.15 -4.32 11.72
CA THR A 216 17.58 -5.47 12.50
C THR A 216 17.14 -6.74 11.78
N ARG A 217 18.09 -7.63 11.50
CA ARG A 217 17.70 -9.00 11.08
C ARG A 217 17.21 -9.75 12.30
N LEU A 218 15.92 -10.05 12.29
CA LEU A 218 15.23 -10.71 13.39
C LEU A 218 15.23 -12.22 13.18
N PRO A 219 15.06 -13.03 14.24
CA PRO A 219 14.92 -14.48 14.12
C PRO A 219 13.61 -14.91 13.42
N THR A 220 12.67 -13.98 13.23
CA THR A 220 11.37 -14.16 12.59
C THR A 220 11.22 -13.22 11.38
N GLY A 221 10.19 -13.46 10.58
CA GLY A 221 9.89 -12.63 9.40
C GLY A 221 10.71 -12.98 8.17
N PRO A 222 10.60 -12.18 7.09
CA PRO A 222 11.11 -12.54 5.77
C PRO A 222 12.64 -12.55 5.66
N TYR A 223 13.35 -11.91 6.60
CA TYR A 223 14.81 -11.84 6.61
C TYR A 223 15.45 -12.72 7.68
N ALA A 224 14.70 -13.67 8.23
CA ALA A 224 15.20 -14.54 9.27
C ALA A 224 16.44 -15.33 8.78
N PRO A 225 17.52 -15.43 9.57
CA PRO A 225 18.79 -16.03 9.11
C PRO A 225 18.71 -17.49 8.64
N HIS A 226 17.65 -18.20 9.02
CA HIS A 226 17.41 -19.59 8.67
C HIS A 226 16.57 -19.77 7.40
N LEU A 227 16.09 -18.68 6.80
CA LEU A 227 15.33 -18.68 5.55
C LEU A 227 16.24 -18.28 4.39
N GLU A 228 15.88 -18.72 3.19
CA GLU A 228 16.43 -18.13 1.97
C GLU A 228 16.04 -16.65 1.89
N ARG A 229 16.90 -15.82 1.30
CA ARG A 229 16.56 -14.40 1.13
C ARG A 229 15.35 -14.28 0.21
N PRO A 230 14.51 -13.25 0.43
CA PRO A 230 13.48 -12.88 -0.54
C PRO A 230 14.06 -12.75 -1.93
N SER A 231 13.29 -13.23 -2.91
CA SER A 231 13.59 -13.09 -4.34
C SER A 231 12.74 -12.00 -4.99
N GLU A 232 11.73 -11.52 -4.26
CA GLU A 232 10.81 -10.46 -4.64
C GLU A 232 11.53 -9.11 -4.75
N GLY A 233 11.06 -8.25 -5.65
CA GLY A 233 11.53 -6.87 -5.85
C GLY A 233 10.49 -5.83 -5.43
N ASP A 234 9.69 -6.11 -4.40
CA ASP A 234 8.52 -5.31 -4.04
C ASP A 234 8.85 -3.87 -3.60
N GLN A 235 9.92 -3.68 -2.84
CA GLN A 235 10.36 -2.34 -2.39
C GLN A 235 10.92 -1.54 -3.57
N VAL A 236 11.72 -2.18 -4.43
CA VAL A 236 12.25 -1.55 -5.65
C VAL A 236 11.12 -1.17 -6.60
N ALA A 237 10.13 -2.06 -6.78
CA ALA A 237 8.96 -1.81 -7.61
C ALA A 237 8.13 -0.64 -7.08
N LEU A 238 7.81 -0.64 -5.78
CA LEU A 238 7.04 0.46 -5.19
C LEU A 238 7.80 1.78 -5.19
N HIS A 239 9.11 1.75 -4.93
CA HIS A 239 9.94 2.93 -5.09
C HIS A 239 9.84 3.48 -6.52
N HIS A 240 10.05 2.64 -7.54
CA HIS A 240 9.91 3.08 -8.92
C HIS A 240 8.50 3.65 -9.22
N ILE A 241 7.43 2.95 -8.82
CA ILE A 241 6.05 3.40 -9.04
C ILE A 241 5.81 4.76 -8.40
N LEU A 242 6.23 4.95 -7.15
CA LEU A 242 6.00 6.19 -6.40
C LEU A 242 6.81 7.38 -6.91
N HIS A 243 7.96 7.12 -7.54
CA HIS A 243 8.87 8.13 -8.10
C HIS A 243 8.75 8.33 -9.61
N CYS A 244 7.98 7.52 -10.36
CA CYS A 244 7.91 7.67 -11.81
C CYS A 244 7.00 8.82 -12.24
N GLY A 245 7.33 9.44 -13.38
CA GLY A 245 6.56 10.56 -13.94
C GLY A 245 5.12 10.16 -14.29
N ARG A 246 4.87 8.89 -14.65
CA ARG A 246 3.52 8.39 -14.94
C ARG A 246 2.61 8.42 -13.70
N TRP A 247 3.14 8.09 -12.53
CA TRP A 247 2.41 8.18 -11.26
C TRP A 247 2.12 9.64 -10.89
N ARG A 248 3.13 10.52 -10.99
CA ARG A 248 2.96 11.97 -10.76
C ARG A 248 1.88 12.58 -11.65
N ARG A 249 1.93 12.32 -12.96
CA ARG A 249 0.92 12.78 -13.93
C ARG A 249 -0.50 12.34 -13.59
N MET A 250 -0.65 11.06 -13.23
CA MET A 250 -1.93 10.50 -12.86
C MET A 250 -2.54 11.21 -11.64
N TRP A 251 -1.74 11.43 -10.59
CA TRP A 251 -2.18 12.16 -9.40
C TRP A 251 -2.45 13.63 -9.67
N ALA A 252 -1.60 14.29 -10.47
CA ALA A 252 -1.82 15.69 -10.85
C ALA A 252 -3.14 15.85 -11.62
N ALA A 253 -3.45 14.96 -12.56
CA ALA A 253 -4.73 14.98 -13.27
C ALA A 253 -5.93 14.75 -12.33
N ALA A 254 -5.84 13.78 -11.42
CA ALA A 254 -6.89 13.49 -10.45
C ALA A 254 -7.16 14.68 -9.50
N ILE A 255 -6.10 15.27 -8.95
CA ILE A 255 -6.19 16.42 -8.03
C ILE A 255 -6.81 17.62 -8.74
N ARG A 256 -6.36 17.95 -9.96
CA ARG A 256 -6.96 19.04 -10.76
C ARG A 256 -8.45 18.83 -10.98
N SER A 257 -8.86 17.62 -11.33
CA SER A 257 -10.27 17.28 -11.58
C SER A 257 -11.15 17.53 -10.35
N VAL A 258 -10.67 17.15 -9.15
CA VAL A 258 -11.42 17.26 -7.89
C VAL A 258 -11.49 18.70 -7.37
N LEU A 259 -10.41 19.47 -7.59
CA LEU A 259 -10.32 20.89 -7.21
C LEU A 259 -11.00 21.83 -8.23
N GLY A 260 -11.55 21.31 -9.33
CA GLY A 260 -12.30 22.09 -10.30
C GLY A 260 -11.44 22.79 -11.36
N GLY A 261 -10.32 22.17 -11.74
CA GLY A 261 -9.42 22.68 -12.78
C GLY A 261 -8.37 23.67 -12.26
N ASP A 262 -7.85 23.45 -11.05
CA ASP A 262 -6.75 24.26 -10.51
C ASP A 262 -5.48 24.07 -11.35
N ASP A 263 -5.24 24.95 -12.32
CA ASP A 263 -4.11 24.91 -13.26
C ASP A 263 -2.74 25.00 -12.55
N ALA A 264 -2.70 25.36 -11.26
CA ALA A 264 -1.46 25.41 -10.50
C ALA A 264 -0.91 24.02 -10.13
N PHE A 265 -1.72 22.94 -10.20
CA PHE A 265 -1.29 21.59 -9.87
C PHE A 265 -0.77 20.83 -11.11
N THR A 266 0.50 21.07 -11.42
CA THR A 266 1.27 20.48 -12.53
C THR A 266 2.05 19.23 -12.11
N ASP A 267 2.47 18.42 -13.08
CA ASP A 267 3.33 17.25 -12.92
C ASP A 267 4.83 17.62 -12.98
N GLU A 268 5.23 18.58 -12.15
CA GLU A 268 6.64 18.96 -11.98
C GLU A 268 7.52 17.77 -11.59
N ASP A 269 8.80 17.86 -11.91
CA ASP A 269 9.78 16.91 -11.41
C ASP A 269 9.90 17.03 -9.89
N GLU A 270 10.23 15.92 -9.24
CA GLU A 270 10.16 15.80 -7.79
C GLU A 270 11.09 16.77 -7.05
N GLU A 271 12.22 17.12 -7.66
CA GLU A 271 13.19 18.07 -7.12
C GLU A 271 12.66 19.51 -7.13
N ASP A 272 11.81 19.85 -8.10
CA ASP A 272 11.25 21.19 -8.29
C ASP A 272 9.86 21.35 -7.64
N GLU A 273 9.22 20.24 -7.26
CA GLU A 273 7.87 20.25 -6.71
C GLU A 273 7.81 20.96 -5.35
N HIS A 274 6.99 22.01 -5.29
CA HIS A 274 6.74 22.74 -4.05
C HIS A 274 6.15 21.81 -2.97
N TRP A 275 6.69 21.88 -1.73
CA TRP A 275 6.37 20.95 -0.64
C TRP A 275 4.86 20.80 -0.33
N ARG A 276 4.05 21.86 -0.51
CA ARG A 276 2.58 21.79 -0.37
C ARG A 276 1.92 20.86 -1.40
N LYS A 277 2.38 20.87 -2.65
CA LYS A 277 1.87 19.97 -3.70
C LYS A 277 2.21 18.52 -3.36
N ARG A 278 3.47 18.27 -2.98
CA ARG A 278 3.95 16.97 -2.50
C ARG A 278 3.15 16.49 -1.29
N MET A 279 2.95 17.35 -0.29
CA MET A 279 2.19 17.03 0.92
C MET A 279 0.73 16.69 0.59
N LEU A 280 0.10 17.40 -0.35
CA LEU A 280 -1.26 17.07 -0.77
C LEU A 280 -1.31 15.72 -1.48
N ARG A 281 -0.41 15.44 -2.43
CA ARG A 281 -0.33 14.12 -3.07
C ARG A 281 -0.14 13.02 -2.03
N ASN A 282 0.80 13.21 -1.10
CA ASN A 282 1.08 12.26 -0.02
C ASN A 282 -0.13 12.05 0.90
N ALA A 283 -0.82 13.12 1.29
CA ALA A 283 -2.01 13.05 2.12
C ALA A 283 -3.12 12.23 1.46
N LEU A 284 -3.33 12.41 0.16
CA LEU A 284 -4.37 11.74 -0.62
C LEU A 284 -4.04 10.28 -0.90
N GLN A 285 -2.81 9.96 -1.33
CA GLN A 285 -2.40 8.57 -1.55
C GLN A 285 -2.35 7.77 -0.25
N SER A 286 -2.13 8.41 0.90
CA SER A 286 -2.22 7.78 2.21
C SER A 286 -3.65 7.61 2.73
N GLN A 287 -4.71 7.96 2.00
CA GLN A 287 -6.09 7.69 2.42
C GLN A 287 -6.57 6.25 2.15
N GLY A 288 -5.67 5.34 1.77
CA GLY A 288 -6.01 3.94 1.52
C GLY A 288 -6.97 3.80 0.35
N LEU A 289 -8.00 2.96 0.50
CA LEU A 289 -8.91 2.62 -0.59
C LEU A 289 -9.70 3.83 -1.09
N GLU A 290 -10.11 4.74 -0.20
CA GLU A 290 -10.80 5.98 -0.58
C GLU A 290 -9.89 6.89 -1.40
N GLY A 291 -8.62 7.01 -1.03
CA GLY A 291 -7.61 7.79 -1.76
C GLY A 291 -7.43 7.32 -3.18
N MET A 292 -7.33 6.00 -3.36
CA MET A 292 -7.13 5.40 -4.67
C MET A 292 -8.29 5.60 -5.64
N GLN A 293 -9.50 5.88 -5.14
CA GLN A 293 -10.64 6.22 -6.00
C GLN A 293 -10.39 7.46 -6.87
N LEU A 294 -9.57 8.40 -6.40
CA LEU A 294 -9.28 9.65 -7.13
C LEU A 294 -8.60 9.40 -8.47
N VAL A 295 -7.79 8.34 -8.55
CA VAL A 295 -7.01 7.99 -9.76
C VAL A 295 -7.65 6.88 -10.60
N THR A 296 -8.71 6.24 -10.10
CA THR A 296 -9.41 5.14 -10.78
C THR A 296 -10.84 5.46 -11.19
N LEU A 297 -11.50 6.40 -10.52
CA LEU A 297 -12.89 6.76 -10.78
C LEU A 297 -13.02 8.19 -11.32
N PRO A 298 -13.98 8.43 -12.22
CA PRO A 298 -14.46 9.77 -12.52
C PRO A 298 -14.99 10.48 -11.27
N VAL A 299 -14.73 11.78 -11.14
CA VAL A 299 -15.09 12.57 -9.94
C VAL A 299 -16.59 12.53 -9.61
N ASP A 300 -17.46 12.43 -10.61
CA ASP A 300 -18.91 12.32 -10.44
C ASP A 300 -19.37 10.99 -9.83
N LYS A 301 -18.51 9.95 -9.85
CA LYS A 301 -18.75 8.64 -9.24
C LYS A 301 -18.13 8.48 -7.86
N ILE A 302 -17.35 9.47 -7.41
CA ILE A 302 -16.76 9.49 -6.06
C ILE A 302 -17.78 10.09 -5.09
N ASP A 303 -17.78 9.60 -3.84
CA ASP A 303 -18.63 10.17 -2.80
C ASP A 303 -18.39 11.67 -2.65
N LYS A 304 -19.46 12.46 -2.67
CA LYS A 304 -19.40 13.92 -2.52
C LYS A 304 -18.78 14.32 -1.19
N GLU A 305 -19.00 13.57 -0.12
CA GLU A 305 -18.39 13.82 1.18
C GLU A 305 -16.86 13.67 1.10
N TYR A 306 -16.39 12.67 0.34
CA TYR A 306 -14.98 12.46 0.13
C TYR A 306 -14.35 13.55 -0.75
N VAL A 307 -15.02 13.97 -1.82
CA VAL A 307 -14.59 15.12 -2.63
C VAL A 307 -14.44 16.39 -1.76
N GLN A 308 -15.37 16.63 -0.83
CA GLN A 308 -15.26 17.74 0.11
C GLN A 308 -14.15 17.55 1.14
N LYS A 309 -13.87 16.31 1.57
CA LYS A 309 -12.70 15.99 2.41
C LYS A 309 -11.39 16.37 1.69
N VAL A 310 -11.25 16.04 0.41
CA VAL A 310 -10.05 16.43 -0.38
C VAL A 310 -9.86 17.94 -0.44
N ARG A 311 -10.94 18.70 -0.69
CA ARG A 311 -10.88 20.18 -0.71
C ARG A 311 -10.48 20.76 0.65
N ARG A 312 -11.02 20.22 1.74
CA ARG A 312 -10.62 20.62 3.09
C ARG A 312 -9.15 20.33 3.38
N MET A 313 -8.62 19.19 2.91
CA MET A 313 -7.19 18.87 3.05
C MET A 313 -6.31 19.90 2.33
N LYS A 314 -6.69 20.30 1.10
CA LYS A 314 -6.01 21.36 0.35
C LYS A 314 -6.00 22.68 1.14
N GLU A 315 -7.16 23.10 1.65
CA GLU A 315 -7.29 24.33 2.46
C GLU A 315 -6.43 24.26 3.73
N GLN A 316 -6.40 23.12 4.42
CA GLN A 316 -5.57 22.90 5.60
C GLN A 316 -4.08 23.03 5.26
N ILE A 317 -3.62 22.42 4.17
CA ILE A 317 -2.22 22.49 3.72
C ILE A 317 -1.84 23.91 3.31
N ASP A 318 -2.73 24.64 2.65
CA ASP A 318 -2.49 26.02 2.24
C ASP A 318 -2.33 26.95 3.47
N GLN A 319 -2.97 26.62 4.59
CA GLN A 319 -2.88 27.36 5.85
C GLN A 319 -1.64 27.02 6.70
N LEU A 320 -0.92 25.93 6.37
CA LEU A 320 0.31 25.58 7.08
C LEU A 320 1.41 26.60 6.78
N ASN A 321 2.12 27.07 7.81
CA ASN A 321 3.19 28.05 7.66
C ASN A 321 4.51 27.44 7.19
N GLU A 322 4.76 26.18 7.55
CA GLU A 322 6.01 25.47 7.32
C GLU A 322 5.74 24.00 6.94
N PRO A 323 6.65 23.34 6.20
CA PRO A 323 6.52 21.91 5.92
C PRO A 323 6.62 21.07 7.20
N PRO A 324 6.07 19.85 7.20
CA PRO A 324 6.34 18.88 8.26
C PRO A 324 7.85 18.72 8.49
N ARG A 325 8.23 18.52 9.75
CA ARG A 325 9.60 18.21 10.10
C ARG A 325 10.07 16.97 9.33
N VAL A 326 11.36 16.94 9.01
CA VAL A 326 12.04 15.79 8.40
C VAL A 326 13.13 15.24 9.32
N GLU A 327 13.41 13.96 9.20
CA GLU A 327 14.56 13.27 9.79
C GLU A 327 15.45 12.73 8.67
N MET A 328 16.77 12.89 8.81
CA MET A 328 17.73 12.45 7.81
C MET A 328 18.16 11.00 8.11
N LEU A 329 17.75 10.04 7.29
CA LEU A 329 18.00 8.60 7.50
C LEU A 329 18.81 7.99 6.35
N GLY A 330 19.62 6.96 6.65
CA GLY A 330 20.40 6.21 5.66
C GLY A 330 21.86 6.03 6.04
N LYS A 331 22.62 5.34 5.17
CA LYS A 331 24.06 5.11 5.31
C LYS A 331 24.77 5.72 4.10
N GLY A 332 25.62 6.72 4.33
CA GLY A 332 26.26 7.49 3.25
C GLY A 332 25.46 8.73 2.90
N THR A 333 24.78 8.72 1.75
CA THR A 333 23.78 9.75 1.42
C THR A 333 22.61 9.61 2.39
N LEU A 334 22.09 10.72 2.92
CA LEU A 334 20.95 10.75 3.83
C LEU A 334 19.67 11.11 3.06
N THR A 335 18.53 10.53 3.44
CA THR A 335 17.21 10.72 2.81
C THR A 335 16.41 11.53 3.79
N PRO A 336 15.82 12.65 3.34
CA PRO A 336 14.88 13.38 4.17
C PRO A 336 13.57 12.59 4.26
N VAL A 337 13.29 12.00 5.43
CA VAL A 337 12.03 11.30 5.69
C VAL A 337 11.13 12.20 6.53
N SER A 338 9.96 12.53 5.99
CA SER A 338 8.98 13.38 6.67
C SER A 338 8.39 12.69 7.91
N PHE A 339 8.08 13.47 8.95
CA PHE A 339 7.29 12.97 10.09
C PHE A 339 5.83 12.66 9.69
N ALA A 340 5.28 13.41 8.72
CA ALA A 340 4.01 13.07 8.09
C ALA A 340 4.19 11.89 7.12
N PRO A 341 3.17 11.03 6.94
CA PRO A 341 3.23 9.92 5.98
C PRO A 341 3.70 10.38 4.60
N ASP A 342 4.78 9.75 4.12
CA ASP A 342 5.46 10.11 2.87
C ASP A 342 5.92 8.82 2.18
N PRO A 343 4.99 8.06 1.57
CA PRO A 343 5.29 6.76 1.00
C PRO A 343 6.53 6.70 0.10
N PRO A 344 6.78 7.67 -0.82
CA PRO A 344 7.98 7.66 -1.66
C PRO A 344 9.28 7.61 -0.84
N HIS A 345 9.46 8.52 0.12
CA HIS A 345 10.66 8.56 0.96
C HIS A 345 10.69 7.45 2.03
N ASP A 346 9.53 7.01 2.52
CA ASP A 346 9.45 5.92 3.50
C ASP A 346 9.89 4.58 2.86
N VAL A 347 9.54 4.29 1.59
CA VAL A 347 9.96 3.07 0.88
C VAL A 347 11.39 3.14 0.39
N GLU A 348 11.94 4.33 0.12
CA GLU A 348 13.34 4.50 -0.30
C GLU A 348 14.31 3.93 0.74
N ILE A 349 14.02 4.09 2.04
CA ILE A 349 14.94 3.72 3.11
C ILE A 349 15.41 2.25 3.05
N PRO A 350 14.52 1.25 3.02
CA PRO A 350 14.95 -0.15 3.02
C PRO A 350 15.63 -0.59 1.71
N CYS A 351 15.31 0.02 0.56
CA CYS A 351 15.92 -0.31 -0.74
C CYS A 351 17.09 0.59 -1.15
N ARG A 352 17.44 1.60 -0.35
CA ARG A 352 18.42 2.64 -0.71
C ARG A 352 19.80 2.12 -1.11
N ASN A 353 20.27 1.02 -0.51
CA ASN A 353 21.60 0.48 -0.83
C ASN A 353 21.73 0.07 -2.30
N MET A 354 20.63 -0.06 -3.04
CA MET A 354 20.63 -0.24 -4.49
C MET A 354 21.19 0.99 -5.23
N TRP A 355 21.01 2.20 -4.70
CA TRP A 355 21.37 3.48 -5.36
C TRP A 355 22.47 4.27 -4.63
N GLY A 356 22.98 3.76 -3.50
CA GLY A 356 24.15 4.32 -2.81
C GLY A 356 25.45 4.15 -3.63
N PRO A 357 26.54 4.88 -3.28
CA PRO A 357 27.79 4.74 -4.02
C PRO A 357 28.21 3.28 -3.96
N TRP A 358 28.31 2.65 -5.12
CA TRP A 358 28.81 1.29 -5.29
C TRP A 358 30.14 1.15 -4.52
N THR A 359 30.09 0.74 -3.26
CA THR A 359 31.24 0.08 -2.65
C THR A 359 31.27 -1.28 -3.30
N PHE A 360 31.90 -1.29 -4.48
CA PHE A 360 32.41 -2.46 -5.16
C PHE A 360 32.84 -3.47 -4.09
N ASN A 361 32.09 -4.55 -3.94
CA ASN A 361 32.51 -5.67 -3.13
C ASN A 361 33.53 -6.44 -3.97
N PRO A 362 34.86 -6.34 -3.70
CA PRO A 362 35.86 -6.99 -4.53
C PRO A 362 35.72 -8.52 -4.48
N ASP A 363 35.00 -9.05 -3.49
CA ASP A 363 34.78 -10.49 -3.31
C ASP A 363 33.63 -11.04 -4.17
N ALA A 364 32.85 -10.18 -4.83
CA ALA A 364 31.77 -10.59 -5.75
C ALA A 364 32.23 -10.72 -7.22
N ALA A 365 33.47 -10.32 -7.52
CA ALA A 365 34.02 -10.28 -8.88
C ALA A 365 35.18 -11.28 -9.10
N SER A 366 35.18 -12.42 -8.41
CA SER A 366 36.06 -13.55 -8.73
C SER A 366 35.37 -14.66 -9.53
N GLY A 367 34.35 -14.29 -10.33
CA GLY A 367 33.83 -15.11 -11.40
C GLY A 367 34.47 -14.66 -12.71
N THR A 368 35.40 -15.44 -13.20
CA THR A 368 36.13 -15.25 -14.46
C THR A 368 35.21 -15.30 -15.68
N ASP A 369 35.67 -14.60 -16.73
CA ASP A 369 35.34 -14.74 -18.16
C ASP A 369 34.12 -13.93 -18.64
N SER A 370 34.15 -13.19 -19.75
CA SER A 370 35.18 -12.95 -20.77
C SER A 370 34.79 -11.70 -21.59
N GLU A 371 35.82 -11.05 -22.15
CA GLU A 371 35.78 -9.95 -23.10
C GLU A 371 34.93 -10.25 -24.35
N GLU A 372 34.24 -9.23 -24.89
CA GLU A 372 33.95 -9.03 -26.33
C GLU A 372 33.30 -7.65 -26.48
N GLU A 373 34.10 -6.63 -26.79
CA GLU A 373 34.30 -6.02 -28.11
C GLU A 373 33.21 -4.99 -28.48
N SER A 374 33.65 -3.74 -28.42
CA SER A 374 32.99 -2.52 -28.87
C SER A 374 32.88 -2.48 -30.40
N ASP A 375 31.72 -2.10 -30.93
CA ASP A 375 31.61 -1.61 -32.31
C ASP A 375 30.83 -0.28 -32.35
N PRO A 376 31.34 0.78 -33.00
CA PRO A 376 30.69 2.08 -33.11
C PRO A 376 30.12 2.28 -34.52
N ASP A 377 28.80 2.24 -34.68
CA ASP A 377 28.13 2.79 -35.87
C ASP A 377 26.65 3.02 -35.58
N TRP A 378 26.26 4.25 -35.22
CA TRP A 378 24.86 4.66 -35.17
C TRP A 378 24.59 6.10 -35.67
N GLU A 379 25.48 6.69 -36.45
CA GLU A 379 25.07 7.87 -37.24
C GLU A 379 24.30 7.44 -38.50
N LEU A 380 23.15 8.10 -38.72
CA LEU A 380 22.28 8.12 -39.91
C LEU A 380 21.03 7.22 -39.88
N ASN A 381 19.90 7.79 -39.43
CA ASN A 381 18.84 8.26 -40.33
C ASN A 381 17.60 8.71 -39.55
N LEU A 382 17.55 10.02 -39.28
CA LEU A 382 16.31 10.77 -39.07
C LEU A 382 15.71 11.03 -40.44
N GLU A 383 14.64 10.32 -40.81
CA GLU A 383 13.54 10.84 -41.64
C GLU A 383 12.49 9.74 -41.87
N VAL A 384 11.22 10.18 -41.87
CA VAL A 384 10.00 9.44 -42.28
C VAL A 384 9.27 8.64 -41.19
N ILE A 385 8.47 9.33 -40.37
CA ILE A 385 7.11 8.84 -40.01
C ILE A 385 6.14 10.04 -40.01
N GLU A 386 5.52 10.28 -41.17
CA GLU A 386 4.16 10.83 -41.28
C GLU A 386 3.35 9.82 -42.09
N GLN A 387 2.46 9.07 -41.41
CA GLN A 387 1.09 8.73 -41.83
C GLN A 387 0.38 7.85 -40.79
#